data_AF-A0A7Y9GB08-F1
#
_entry.id   AF-A0A7Y9GB08-F1
#
_cell.length_a   1.000
_cell.length_b   1.000
_cell.length_c   1.000
_cell.angle_alpha   90.00
_cell.angle_beta   90.00
_cell.angle_gamma   90.00
#
_symmetry.space_group_name_H-M   'P 1'
#
loop_
_entity.id
_entity.type
_entity.pdbx_description
1 polymer ?
#
loop_
_entity_poly.entity_id
_entity_poly.type
_entity_poly.pdbx_seq_one_letter_code
_entity_poly.pdbx_strand_id
1 'polypeptide(L)'
;MNPAVVQAMAEEGIDISAEIPKVLTVDAVQASDVVITMGCGDTCPVFPGKRYLDWQLDDPAGQGVDAVRPIRDQIRGRIEELTAELTI
;
A
#
# COMPACT_ATOMS: atom_id res chain seq x y z
N MET A 1 2.98 10.59 -9.59
CA MET A 1 3.61 9.31 -9.21
C MET A 1 5.10 9.54 -8.94
N ASN A 2 5.69 8.90 -7.93
CA ASN A 2 7.14 8.99 -7.68
C ASN A 2 7.89 8.15 -8.75
N PRO A 3 8.80 8.73 -9.55
CA PRO A 3 9.53 8.00 -10.59
C PRO A 3 10.31 6.79 -10.08
N ALA A 4 10.88 6.86 -8.86
CA ALA A 4 11.60 5.75 -8.26
C ALA A 4 10.67 4.55 -7.98
N VAL A 5 9.40 4.82 -7.65
CA VAL A 5 8.39 3.77 -7.44
C VAL A 5 7.96 3.16 -8.78
N VAL A 6 7.77 3.97 -9.83
CA VAL A 6 7.49 3.45 -11.18
C VAL A 6 8.60 2.53 -11.65
N GLN A 7 9.86 2.94 -11.47
CA GLN A 7 11.01 2.12 -11.83
C GLN A 7 11.05 0.80 -11.05
N ALA A 8 10.88 0.84 -9.73
CA ALA A 8 10.91 -0.36 -8.90
C ALA A 8 9.78 -1.35 -9.25
N MET A 9 8.60 -0.87 -9.64
CA MET A 9 7.48 -1.74 -10.04
C MET A 9 7.68 -2.32 -11.45
N ALA A 10 8.25 -1.53 -12.37
CA ALA A 10 8.55 -1.98 -13.72
C ALA A 10 9.61 -3.11 -13.76
N GLU A 11 10.55 -3.13 -12.82
CA GLU A 11 11.51 -4.24 -12.63
C GLU A 11 10.81 -5.59 -12.38
N GLU A 12 9.61 -5.56 -11.81
CA GLU A 12 8.77 -6.73 -11.52
C GLU A 12 7.70 -6.95 -12.61
N GLY A 13 7.77 -6.21 -13.72
CA GLY A 13 6.81 -6.30 -14.83
C GLY A 13 5.47 -5.63 -14.57
N ILE A 14 5.36 -4.75 -13.55
CA ILE A 14 4.12 -4.07 -13.17
C ILE A 14 4.21 -2.60 -13.58
N ASP A 15 3.43 -2.19 -14.58
CA ASP A 15 3.36 -0.78 -15.01
C ASP A 15 2.32 -0.01 -14.19
N ILE A 16 2.80 0.97 -13.41
CA ILE A 16 1.98 1.92 -12.64
C ILE A 16 2.19 3.37 -13.11
N SER A 17 2.82 3.59 -14.26
CA SER A 17 3.17 4.93 -14.75
C SER A 17 1.95 5.82 -14.98
N ALA A 18 0.81 5.22 -15.32
CA ALA A 18 -0.47 5.89 -15.51
C ALA A 18 -1.29 6.06 -14.22
N GLU A 19 -0.85 5.51 -13.10
CA GLU A 19 -1.57 5.62 -11.83
C GLU A 19 -1.51 7.04 -11.27
N ILE A 20 -2.66 7.51 -10.79
CA ILE A 20 -2.83 8.86 -10.25
C ILE A 20 -3.17 8.73 -8.76
N PRO A 21 -2.43 9.37 -7.84
CA PRO A 21 -2.78 9.39 -6.42
C PRO A 21 -4.20 9.92 -6.21
N LYS A 22 -4.96 9.25 -5.34
CA LYS A 22 -6.36 9.57 -5.05
C LYS A 22 -6.53 9.85 -3.58
N VAL A 23 -7.42 10.78 -3.27
CA VAL A 23 -7.86 11.00 -1.88
C VAL A 23 -8.72 9.81 -1.45
N LEU A 24 -8.46 9.27 -0.27
CA LEU A 24 -9.28 8.22 0.30
C LEU A 24 -10.65 8.78 0.69
N THR A 25 -11.71 8.20 0.16
CA THR A 25 -13.09 8.60 0.48
C THR A 25 -13.67 7.71 1.56
N VAL A 26 -14.65 8.24 2.31
CA VAL A 26 -15.39 7.48 3.32
C VAL A 26 -16.07 6.25 2.70
N ASP A 27 -16.71 6.42 1.55
CA ASP A 27 -17.41 5.33 0.86
C ASP A 27 -16.47 4.20 0.47
N ALA A 28 -15.22 4.52 0.07
CA ALA A 28 -14.21 3.49 -0.21
C ALA A 28 -13.86 2.69 1.05
N VAL A 29 -13.70 3.35 2.20
CA VAL A 29 -13.47 2.64 3.48
C VAL A 29 -14.69 1.79 3.86
N GLN A 30 -15.90 2.31 3.68
CA GLN A 30 -17.14 1.59 3.97
C GLN A 30 -17.37 0.36 3.07
N ALA A 31 -16.86 0.36 1.84
CA ALA A 31 -16.97 -0.76 0.92
C ALA A 31 -15.90 -1.86 1.15
N SER A 32 -14.81 -1.57 1.88
CA SER A 32 -13.70 -2.51 2.06
C SER A 32 -13.90 -3.48 3.22
N ASP A 33 -13.43 -4.72 3.07
CA ASP A 33 -13.34 -5.70 4.18
C ASP A 33 -12.09 -5.48 5.05
N VAL A 34 -10.99 -5.07 4.41
CA VAL A 34 -9.69 -4.80 5.04
C VAL A 34 -9.21 -3.40 4.68
N VAL A 35 -8.76 -2.64 5.66
CA VAL A 35 -8.19 -1.29 5.52
C VAL A 35 -6.76 -1.31 6.02
N ILE A 36 -5.80 -0.93 5.17
CA ILE A 36 -4.37 -0.98 5.46
C ILE A 36 -3.82 0.44 5.52
N THR A 37 -3.24 0.83 6.65
CA THR A 37 -2.48 2.08 6.79
C THR A 37 -1.00 1.79 6.66
N MET A 38 -0.27 2.69 5.99
CA MET A 38 1.18 2.57 5.74
C MET A 38 1.90 3.83 6.22
N GLY A 39 1.75 4.17 7.51
CA GLY A 39 2.51 5.26 8.14
C GLY A 39 1.97 6.69 7.93
N CYS A 40 0.85 6.90 7.24
CA CYS A 40 0.32 8.25 7.04
C CYS A 40 -0.28 8.90 8.30
N GLY A 41 -0.57 8.12 9.35
CA GLY A 41 -1.22 8.65 10.56
C GLY A 41 -2.60 9.29 10.31
N ASP A 42 -3.11 9.23 9.08
CA ASP A 42 -4.39 9.79 8.71
C ASP A 42 -5.48 8.98 9.41
N THR A 43 -6.11 9.61 10.39
CA THR A 43 -7.28 9.13 11.11
C THR A 43 -8.44 8.97 10.14
N CYS A 44 -8.48 7.84 9.44
CA CYS A 44 -9.70 7.37 8.80
C CYS A 44 -10.73 7.08 9.89
N PRO A 45 -12.01 7.46 9.70
CA PRO A 45 -13.06 7.02 10.59
C PRO A 45 -13.07 5.49 10.67
N VAL A 46 -13.08 4.95 11.89
CA VAL A 46 -13.14 3.50 12.12
C VAL A 46 -14.58 3.05 11.99
N PHE A 47 -14.83 2.14 11.06
CA PHE A 47 -16.14 1.53 10.84
C PHE A 47 -16.16 0.12 11.43
N PRO A 48 -17.23 -0.28 12.15
CA PRO A 48 -17.35 -1.62 12.70
C PRO A 48 -17.44 -2.68 11.59
N GLY A 49 -16.97 -3.89 11.91
CA GLY A 49 -17.04 -5.04 11.00
C GLY A 49 -15.92 -5.11 9.94
N LYS A 50 -14.90 -4.26 10.05
CA LYS A 50 -13.74 -4.23 9.14
C LYS A 50 -12.46 -4.60 9.86
N ARG A 51 -11.53 -5.23 9.15
CA ARG A 51 -10.18 -5.49 9.65
C ARG A 51 -9.28 -4.30 9.33
N TYR A 52 -8.68 -3.72 10.36
CA TYR A 52 -7.71 -2.65 10.21
C TYR A 52 -6.30 -3.20 10.46
N LEU A 53 -5.39 -2.95 9.54
CA LEU A 53 -3.97 -3.32 9.64
C LEU A 53 -3.12 -2.06 9.54
N ASP A 54 -2.14 -1.94 10.44
CA ASP A 54 -1.12 -0.91 10.35
C ASP A 54 0.22 -1.54 9.97
N TRP A 55 0.69 -1.23 8.77
CA TRP A 55 1.97 -1.68 8.26
C TRP A 55 2.98 -0.56 8.42
N GLN A 56 3.80 -0.69 9.46
CA GLN A 56 4.95 0.21 9.62
C GLN A 56 6.00 -0.12 8.56
N LEU A 57 6.21 0.85 7.67
CA LEU A 57 7.14 0.84 6.56
C LEU A 57 7.96 2.12 6.62
N ASP A 58 9.21 2.07 6.18
CA ASP A 58 10.03 3.27 6.05
C ASP A 58 9.49 4.18 4.94
N ASP A 59 9.69 5.51 5.06
CA ASP A 59 9.30 6.48 4.03
C ASP A 59 10.44 6.72 3.03
N PRO A 60 10.29 6.33 1.75
CA PRO A 60 11.31 6.55 0.73
C PRO A 60 11.21 7.94 0.08
N ALA A 61 10.40 8.87 0.60
CA ALA A 61 10.25 10.21 0.04
C ALA A 61 11.60 10.92 -0.14
N GLY A 62 11.84 11.43 -1.34
CA GLY A 62 13.09 12.10 -1.71
C GLY A 62 14.29 11.16 -1.92
N GLN A 63 14.11 9.85 -1.74
CA GLN A 63 15.16 8.85 -1.95
C GLN A 63 15.09 8.23 -3.35
N GLY A 64 16.15 7.52 -3.74
CA GLY A 64 16.24 6.82 -5.03
C GLY A 64 15.59 5.43 -5.01
N VAL A 65 15.61 4.76 -6.16
CA VAL A 65 15.03 3.42 -6.36
C VAL A 65 15.58 2.38 -5.38
N ASP A 66 16.85 2.49 -4.97
CA ASP A 66 17.49 1.56 -4.02
C ASP A 66 16.79 1.52 -2.66
N ALA A 67 16.24 2.65 -2.20
CA ALA A 67 15.46 2.73 -0.97
C ALA A 67 14.03 2.17 -1.14
N VAL A 68 13.49 2.21 -2.36
CA VAL A 68 12.13 1.75 -2.65
C VAL A 68 12.04 0.23 -2.75
N ARG A 69 13.05 -0.45 -3.32
CA ARG A 69 13.05 -1.92 -3.48
C ARG A 69 12.76 -2.70 -2.20
N PRO A 70 13.46 -2.49 -1.06
CA PRO A 70 13.17 -3.25 0.15
C PRO A 70 11.73 -3.03 0.64
N ILE A 71 11.17 -1.83 0.47
CA ILE A 71 9.78 -1.52 0.85
C ILE A 71 8.80 -2.25 -0.08
N ARG A 72 9.03 -2.24 -1.40
CA ARG A 72 8.25 -3.01 -2.38
C ARG A 72 8.20 -4.49 -2.01
N ASP A 73 9.35 -5.08 -1.71
CA ASP A 73 9.47 -6.51 -1.40
C ASP A 73 8.80 -6.84 -0.05
N GLN A 74 8.90 -5.96 0.94
CA GLN A 74 8.18 -6.08 2.19
C GLN A 74 6.65 -6.01 2.00
N ILE A 75 6.16 -5.08 1.17
CA ILE A 75 4.73 -4.99 0.82
C ILE A 75 4.27 -6.27 0.14
N ARG A 76 5.05 -6.82 -0.81
CA ARG A 76 4.74 -8.08 -1.49
C ARG A 76 4.51 -9.22 -0.50
N GLY A 77 5.47 -9.46 0.40
CA GLY A 77 5.35 -10.55 1.39
C GLY A 77 4.10 -10.40 2.27
N ARG A 78 3.81 -9.18 2.73
CA ARG A 78 2.61 -8.92 3.55
C ARG A 78 1.30 -9.12 2.77
N ILE A 79 1.27 -8.79 1.47
CA ILE A 79 0.11 -9.02 0.60
C ILE A 79 -0.09 -10.52 0.33
N GLU A 80 0.99 -11.27 0.11
CA GLU A 80 0.94 -12.73 -0.08
C GLU A 80 0.39 -13.43 1.17
N GLU A 81 0.89 -13.06 2.36
CA GLU A 81 0.38 -13.55 3.65
C GLU A 81 -1.10 -13.21 3.85
N LEU A 82 -1.49 -11.94 3.63
CA LEU A 82 -2.88 -11.51 3.80
C LEU A 82 -3.82 -12.25 2.83
N THR A 83 -3.40 -12.46 1.58
CA THR A 83 -4.20 -13.17 0.59
C THR A 83 -4.40 -14.63 0.97
N ALA A 84 -3.36 -15.27 1.51
CA ALA A 84 -3.45 -16.64 2.02
C ALA A 84 -4.44 -16.74 3.20
N GLU A 85 -4.51 -15.74 4.07
CA GLU A 85 -5.49 -15.69 5.17
C GLU A 85 -6.94 -15.48 4.68
N LEU A 86 -7.14 -14.71 3.61
CA LEU A 86 -8.48 -14.37 3.10
C LEU A 86 -9.10 -15.44 2.19
N THR A 87 -8.29 -16.35 1.64
CA THR A 87 -8.73 -17.38 0.67
C THR A 87 -9.18 -18.68 1.36
N ILE A 88 -9.44 -18.64 2.68
CA ILE A 88 -9.86 -19.79 3.51
C ILE A 88 -11.37 -19.75 3.76
#